data_AF-A0A972MW43-F1
#
_entry.id   AF-A0A972MW43-F1
#
_cell.length_a   1.000
_cell.length_b   1.000
_cell.length_c   1.000
_cell.angle_alpha   90.00
_cell.angle_beta   90.00
_cell.angle_gamma   90.00
#
_symmetry.space_group_name_H-M   'P 1'
#
loop_
_entity.id
_entity.type
_entity.pdbx_description
1 polymer ?
#
loop_
_entity_poly.entity_id
_entity_poly.type
_entity_poly.pdbx_seq_one_letter_code
_entity_poly.pdbx_strand_id
1 'polypeptide(L)' 'LEAAGLVISGHSEDGSLVETVEIADHPWFVACQFHPEFTSTPRNGHPLFTAFVEAANTFKADA' A
#
# COMPACT_ATOMS: atom_id res chain seq x y z
N LEU A 1 -9.00 -13.86 -7.84
CA LEU A 1 -9.02 -12.92 -6.69
C LEU A 1 -9.57 -11.57 -7.11
N GLU A 2 -9.29 -11.10 -8.33
CA GLU A 2 -9.86 -9.84 -8.83
C GLU A 2 -11.38 -9.81 -8.87
N ALA A 3 -12.01 -10.90 -9.33
CA ALA A 3 -13.47 -11.05 -9.25
C ALA A 3 -14.03 -11.03 -7.80
N ALA A 4 -13.17 -11.17 -6.79
CA ALA A 4 -13.51 -11.08 -5.37
C ALA A 4 -13.12 -9.72 -4.74
N GLY A 5 -12.74 -8.73 -5.55
CA GLY A 5 -12.47 -7.35 -5.11
C GLY A 5 -11.00 -6.99 -4.87
N LEU A 6 -10.06 -7.93 -5.07
CA LEU A 6 -8.63 -7.63 -5.02
C LEU A 6 -8.18 -6.90 -6.29
N VAL A 7 -7.42 -5.82 -6.18
CA VAL A 7 -6.86 -5.11 -7.34
C VAL A 7 -5.37 -5.40 -7.42
N ILE A 8 -4.89 -5.82 -8.59
CA ILE A 8 -3.45 -5.90 -8.88
C ILE A 8 -2.99 -4.51 -9.30
N SER A 9 -2.17 -3.85 -8.47
CA SER A 9 -1.74 -2.47 -8.71
C SER A 9 -0.29 -2.36 -9.22
N GLY A 10 0.48 -3.45 -9.17
CA GLY A 10 1.87 -3.45 -9.59
C GLY A 10 2.37 -4.82 -9.99
N HIS A 11 3.19 -4.83 -11.02
CA HIS A 11 3.90 -6.00 -11.51
C HIS A 11 5.41 -5.77 -11.49
N SER A 12 6.19 -6.86 -11.56
CA SER A 12 7.62 -6.79 -11.84
C SER A 12 7.87 -6.12 -13.20
N GLU A 13 9.09 -5.64 -13.44
CA GLU A 13 9.44 -4.93 -14.67
C GLU A 13 9.20 -5.77 -15.94
N ASP A 14 9.39 -7.09 -15.84
CA ASP A 14 9.10 -8.05 -16.91
C ASP A 14 7.62 -8.51 -16.97
N GLY A 15 6.78 -8.01 -16.06
CA GLY A 15 5.35 -8.32 -15.96
C GLY A 15 5.03 -9.71 -15.40
N SER A 16 6.03 -10.51 -15.05
CA SER A 16 5.84 -11.93 -14.71
C SER A 16 5.31 -12.16 -13.29
N LEU A 17 5.56 -11.24 -12.37
CA LEU A 17 5.17 -11.32 -10.97
C LEU A 17 4.25 -10.17 -10.59
N VAL A 18 3.35 -10.43 -9.65
CA VAL A 18 2.55 -9.40 -8.98
C VAL A 18 3.35 -8.91 -7.77
N GLU A 19 3.59 -7.60 -7.72
CA GLU A 19 4.43 -6.96 -6.69
C GLU A 19 3.60 -6.19 -5.66
N THR A 20 2.46 -5.63 -6.07
CA THR A 20 1.55 -4.90 -5.18
C THR A 20 0.09 -5.19 -5.47
N VAL A 21 -0.71 -5.22 -4.40
CA VAL A 21 -2.17 -5.40 -4.47
C VAL A 21 -2.89 -4.48 -3.50
N GLU A 22 -4.14 -4.16 -3.83
CA GLU A 22 -5.02 -3.25 -3.09
C GLU A 22 -6.42 -3.86 -2.92
N ILE A 23 -7.22 -3.29 -2.01
CA ILE A 23 -8.66 -3.60 -1.87
C ILE A 23 -9.41 -2.27 -1.94
N ALA A 24 -10.14 -2.05 -3.03
CA ALA A 24 -10.78 -0.76 -3.31
C ALA A 24 -11.83 -0.36 -2.26
N ASP A 25 -12.54 -1.33 -1.68
CA ASP A 25 -13.59 -1.11 -0.69
C ASP A 25 -13.07 -1.00 0.75
N HIS A 26 -11.74 -0.92 0.95
CA HIS A 26 -11.12 -0.70 2.26
C HIS A 26 -10.55 0.72 2.33
N PRO A 27 -10.76 1.47 3.43
CA PRO A 27 -10.37 2.90 3.53
C PRO A 27 -8.87 3.14 3.31
N TRP A 28 -8.04 2.15 3.66
CA TRP A 28 -6.63 2.13 3.31
C TRP A 28 -6.11 0.69 3.31
N PHE A 29 -5.85 0.09 2.14
CA PHE A 29 -5.27 -1.24 2.03
C PHE A 29 -4.27 -1.30 0.88
N VAL A 30 -2.99 -1.51 1.22
CA VAL A 30 -1.91 -1.74 0.26
C VAL A 30 -1.05 -2.88 0.81
N ALA A 31 -0.74 -3.86 -0.03
CA ALA A 31 0.22 -4.90 0.28
C ALA A 31 1.30 -4.96 -0.82
N CYS A 32 2.56 -5.13 -0.41
CA CYS A 32 3.71 -5.19 -1.32
C CYS A 32 4.63 -6.36 -0.97
N GLN A 33 5.34 -6.88 -1.97
CA GLN A 33 6.35 -7.94 -1.79
C GLN A 33 7.74 -7.38 -1.45
N PHE A 34 8.05 -6.17 -1.91
CA PHE A 34 9.30 -5.49 -1.58
C PHE A 34 9.30 -4.96 -0.13
N HIS A 35 10.49 -4.55 0.33
CA HIS A 35 10.75 -4.06 1.68
C HIS A 35 10.93 -2.53 1.71
N PRO A 36 9.83 -1.74 1.80
CA PRO A 36 9.90 -0.28 1.85
C PRO A 36 10.63 0.26 3.09
N GLU A 37 10.87 -0.58 4.10
CA GLU A 37 11.62 -0.23 5.31
C GLU A 37 13.06 0.18 5.00
N PHE A 38 13.70 -0.45 4.01
CA PHE A 38 15.10 -0.20 3.69
C PHE A 38 15.34 1.15 3.01
N THR A 39 14.31 1.77 2.46
CA THR A 39 14.35 3.11 1.85
C THR A 39 13.73 4.19 2.74
N SER A 40 13.30 3.83 3.95
CA SER A 40 12.81 4.75 4.98
C SER A 40 13.98 5.26 5.84
N THR A 41 13.98 6.55 6.20
CA THR A 41 15.01 7.16 7.04
C THR A 41 14.40 7.92 8.22
N PRO A 42 15.17 8.21 9.28
CA PRO A 42 14.66 8.98 10.43
C PRO A 42 14.19 10.40 10.09
N ARG A 43 14.74 11.02 9.03
CA ARG A 43 14.34 12.37 8.60
C ARG A 43 13.21 12.33 7.57
N ASN A 44 13.24 11.36 6.68
CA ASN A 44 12.28 11.18 5.61
C ASN A 44 11.76 9.74 5.65
N GLY A 45 10.57 9.55 6.23
CA GLY A 45 9.89 8.26 6.21
C GLY A 45 9.49 7.86 4.79
N HIS A 46 9.46 6.57 4.51
CA HIS A 46 8.97 6.08 3.23
C HIS A 46 7.51 6.52 3.00
N PRO A 47 7.13 7.00 1.79
CA PRO A 47 5.79 7.52 1.54
C PRO A 47 4.65 6.58 1.93
N LEU A 48 4.84 5.26 1.74
CA LEU A 48 3.85 4.24 2.08
C LEU A 48 3.51 4.27 3.59
N PHE A 49 4.51 4.41 4.47
CA PHE A 49 4.27 4.47 5.91
C PHE A 49 3.69 5.80 6.36
N THR A 50 4.14 6.91 5.77
CA THR A 50 3.56 8.24 6.03
C THR A 50 2.08 8.25 5.66
N ALA A 51 1.74 7.77 4.45
CA ALA A 51 0.37 7.69 3.98
C ALA A 51 -0.51 6.78 4.84
N PHE A 52 0.03 5.68 5.39
CA PHE A 52 -0.70 4.84 6.33
C PHE A 52 -1.13 5.61 7.59
N VAL A 53 -0.18 6.31 8.21
CA VAL A 53 -0.44 7.07 9.44
C VAL A 53 -1.42 8.21 9.18
N GLU A 54 -1.28 8.90 8.05
CA GLU A 54 -2.22 9.94 7.63
C GLU A 54 -3.63 9.38 7.44
N ALA A 55 -3.76 8.28 6.69
CA ALA A 55 -5.06 7.62 6.48
C ALA A 55 -5.69 7.13 7.79
N ALA A 56 -4.89 6.59 8.71
CA ALA A 56 -5.37 6.18 10.03
C ALA A 56 -5.88 7.37 10.86
N ASN A 57 -5.20 8.52 10.79
CA ASN A 57 -5.65 9.75 11.45
C ASN A 57 -6.94 10.29 10.84
N THR A 58 -7.06 10.30 9.51
CA THR A 58 -8.29 10.69 8.80
C THR A 58 -9.44 9.78 9.16
N PHE A 59 -9.24 8.46 9.09
CA PHE A 59 -10.27 7.48 9.45
C PHE A 59 -10.76 7.66 10.90
N LYS A 60 -9.85 7.94 11.84
CA LYS A 60 -10.20 8.25 13.23
C LYS A 60 -11.00 9.55 13.36
N ALA A 61 -10.72 10.57 12.55
CA ALA A 61 -11.41 11.85 12.63
C ALA A 61 -12.83 11.79 12.04
N ASP A 62 -13.04 10.93 11.04
CA ASP A 62 -14.32 10.75 10.35
C ASP A 62 -15.26 9.74 11.04
N ALA A 63 -14.75 8.97 12.02
CA ALA A 63 -15.49 8.00 12.82
C ALA A 63 -16.10 8.62 14.10
#